data_AF-A0A7S3WFY6-F1
#
_entry.id   AF-A0A7S3WFY6-F1
#
_cell.length_a   1.000
_cell.length_b   1.000
_cell.length_c   1.000
_cell.angle_alpha   90.00
_cell.angle_beta   90.00
_cell.angle_gamma   90.00
#
_symmetry.space_group_name_H-M   'P 1'
#
loop_
_entity.id
_entity.type
_entity.pdbx_description
1 polymer ?
#
loop_
_entity_poly.entity_id
_entity_poly.type
_entity_poly.pdbx_seq_one_letter_code
_entity_poly.pdbx_strand_id
1 'polypeptide(L)'
;VRAVSRSGSPPTSALSQAEWLSADMRQSERVREAVGESEAVISTLGAFGSPAYMRSVNGEANIAIARAAKQAGASRFVHISAADYGVVENLIPAYFEGKRAADEEISRLFGPNGTILRPGMIHGSRQGGSGHFPLWV
;
A
#
# COMPACT_ATOMS: atom_id res chain seq x y z
N VAL A 1 -9.58 10.79 9.97
CA VAL A 1 -8.62 9.86 9.31
C VAL A 1 -9.32 8.53 9.12
N ARG A 2 -9.29 7.97 7.92
CA ARG A 2 -9.82 6.64 7.63
C ARG A 2 -8.67 5.68 7.40
N ALA A 3 -8.73 4.51 8.04
CA ALA A 3 -7.78 3.44 7.87
C ALA A 3 -8.49 2.24 7.24
N VAL A 4 -7.79 1.55 6.32
CA VAL A 4 -8.39 0.47 5.55
C VAL A 4 -7.50 -0.76 5.63
N SER A 5 -8.11 -1.89 5.95
CA SER A 5 -7.47 -3.20 5.87
C SER A 5 -8.52 -4.24 5.48
N ARG A 6 -8.10 -5.43 5.04
CA ARG A 6 -9.07 -6.49 4.72
C ARG A 6 -9.91 -6.95 5.92
N SER A 7 -9.38 -6.79 7.13
CA SER A 7 -10.02 -7.24 8.38
C SER A 7 -10.52 -6.09 9.26
N GLY A 8 -10.46 -4.84 8.79
CA GLY A 8 -10.76 -3.66 9.60
C GLY A 8 -9.68 -3.36 10.64
N SER A 9 -10.08 -2.92 11.84
CA SER A 9 -9.15 -2.55 12.91
C SER A 9 -8.32 -3.74 13.38
N PRO A 10 -6.98 -3.60 13.49
CA PRO A 10 -6.16 -4.63 14.11
C PRO A 10 -6.44 -4.72 15.63
N PRO A 11 -6.10 -5.85 16.28
CA PRO A 11 -6.29 -6.03 17.73
C PRO A 11 -5.61 -4.95 18.57
N THR A 12 -4.42 -4.51 18.15
CA THR A 12 -3.72 -3.36 18.70
C THR A 12 -3.53 -2.33 17.60
N SER A 13 -4.12 -1.15 17.78
CA SER A 13 -4.00 -0.04 16.84
C SER A 13 -3.50 1.20 17.55
N ALA A 14 -2.42 1.81 17.05
CA ALA A 14 -2.03 3.16 17.45
C ALA A 14 -2.98 4.24 16.88
N LEU A 15 -3.87 3.87 15.95
CA LEU A 15 -4.85 4.75 15.31
C LEU A 15 -6.22 4.63 15.99
N SER A 16 -6.29 4.90 17.30
CA SER A 16 -7.51 4.75 18.11
C SER A 16 -8.65 5.70 17.69
N GLN A 17 -8.33 6.81 17.01
CA GLN A 17 -9.28 7.80 16.52
C GLN A 17 -9.62 7.64 15.03
N ALA A 18 -9.06 6.63 14.35
CA ALA A 18 -9.35 6.40 12.95
C ALA A 18 -10.66 5.62 12.76
N GLU A 19 -11.43 6.01 11.75
CA GLU A 19 -12.51 5.19 11.22
C GLU A 19 -11.89 3.99 10.48
N TRP A 20 -12.25 2.77 10.85
CA TRP A 20 -11.74 1.56 10.20
C TRP A 20 -12.74 1.00 9.19
N LEU A 21 -12.32 0.90 7.94
CA LEU A 21 -13.07 0.23 6.88
C LEU A 21 -12.47 -1.15 6.61
N SER A 22 -13.31 -2.17 6.63
CA SER A 22 -12.95 -3.53 6.22
C SER A 22 -13.16 -3.69 4.71
N ALA A 23 -12.08 -3.65 3.93
CA ALA A 23 -12.15 -3.74 2.48
C ALA A 23 -10.91 -4.40 1.86
N ASP A 24 -11.14 -5.13 0.77
CA ASP A 24 -10.08 -5.62 -0.10
C ASP A 24 -9.84 -4.62 -1.23
N MET A 25 -8.73 -3.91 -1.15
CA MET A 25 -8.37 -2.83 -2.08
C MET A 25 -7.97 -3.33 -3.48
N ARG A 26 -8.04 -4.65 -3.74
CA ARG A 26 -7.99 -5.20 -5.10
C ARG A 26 -9.33 -5.06 -5.84
N GLN A 27 -10.42 -4.77 -5.14
CA GLN A 27 -11.75 -4.61 -5.72
C GLN A 27 -12.00 -3.13 -6.03
N SER A 28 -12.11 -2.77 -7.32
CA SER A 28 -12.28 -1.38 -7.80
C SER A 28 -13.39 -0.61 -7.10
N GLU A 29 -14.52 -1.27 -6.85
CA GLU A 29 -15.69 -0.63 -6.22
C GLU A 29 -15.38 -0.20 -4.78
N ARG A 30 -14.65 -1.04 -4.05
CA ARG A 30 -14.22 -0.77 -2.68
C ARG A 30 -13.17 0.33 -2.61
N VAL A 31 -12.33 0.47 -3.63
CA VAL A 31 -11.30 1.51 -3.68
C VAL A 31 -11.92 2.90 -3.63
N ARG A 32 -12.98 3.15 -4.42
CA ARG A 32 -13.64 4.46 -4.47
C ARG A 32 -14.31 4.81 -3.14
N GLU A 33 -15.04 3.86 -2.56
CA GLU A 33 -15.65 3.98 -1.23
C GLU A 33 -14.60 4.32 -0.15
N ALA A 34 -13.49 3.58 -0.15
CA ALA A 34 -12.40 3.75 0.78
C ALA A 34 -11.73 5.13 0.67
N VAL A 35 -11.42 5.56 -0.57
CA VAL A 35 -10.79 6.85 -0.84
C VAL A 35 -11.69 8.01 -0.44
N GLY A 36 -12.99 7.96 -0.77
CA GLY A 36 -13.94 9.02 -0.45
C GLY A 36 -13.45 10.40 -0.90
N GLU A 37 -13.62 11.41 -0.04
CA GLU A 37 -13.16 12.79 -0.27
C GLU A 37 -11.84 13.10 0.46
N SER A 38 -10.94 12.12 0.55
CA SER A 38 -9.67 12.28 1.27
C SER A 38 -8.77 13.33 0.60
N GLU A 39 -8.29 14.30 1.37
CA GLU A 39 -7.30 15.30 0.90
C GLU A 39 -5.95 14.63 0.55
N ALA A 40 -5.57 13.60 1.31
CA ALA A 40 -4.33 12.86 1.10
C ALA A 40 -4.55 11.36 1.29
N VAL A 41 -3.84 10.55 0.51
CA VAL A 41 -3.87 9.08 0.61
C VAL A 41 -2.47 8.53 0.83
N ILE A 42 -2.33 7.61 1.78
CA ILE A 42 -1.10 6.88 2.06
C ILE A 42 -1.34 5.40 1.77
N SER A 43 -0.66 4.84 0.79
CA SER A 43 -0.72 3.41 0.51
C SER A 43 0.51 2.67 1.03
N THR A 44 0.28 1.87 2.07
CA THR A 44 1.22 0.87 2.62
C THR A 44 0.95 -0.53 2.06
N LEU A 45 0.11 -0.65 1.03
CA LEU A 45 -0.31 -1.94 0.49
C LEU A 45 0.86 -2.68 -0.17
N GLY A 46 1.10 -3.90 0.31
CA GLY A 46 2.05 -4.82 -0.29
C GLY A 46 1.87 -6.24 0.26
N ALA A 47 2.28 -7.22 -0.53
CA ALA A 47 2.22 -8.62 -0.14
C ALA A 47 3.23 -9.47 -0.92
N PHE A 48 3.63 -10.59 -0.32
CA PHE A 48 4.38 -11.66 -0.97
C PHE A 48 3.45 -12.84 -1.30
N GLY A 49 3.81 -13.65 -2.30
CA GLY A 49 3.05 -14.82 -2.70
C GLY A 49 3.35 -15.24 -4.13
N SER A 50 2.34 -15.75 -4.85
CA SER A 50 2.51 -16.10 -6.26
C SER A 50 2.80 -14.85 -7.11
N PRO A 51 3.51 -14.97 -8.24
CA PRO A 51 3.79 -13.83 -9.12
C PRO A 51 2.55 -13.03 -9.51
N ALA A 52 1.45 -13.71 -9.88
CA ALA A 52 0.19 -13.05 -10.22
C ALA A 52 -0.40 -12.27 -9.03
N TYR A 53 -0.36 -12.85 -7.83
CA TYR A 53 -0.82 -12.19 -6.61
C TYR A 53 0.02 -10.96 -6.28
N MET A 54 1.35 -11.06 -6.42
CA MET A 54 2.26 -9.96 -6.17
C MET A 54 2.05 -8.80 -7.15
N ARG A 55 1.86 -9.06 -8.45
CA ARG A 55 1.53 -7.99 -9.43
C ARG A 55 0.20 -7.31 -9.10
N SER A 56 -0.81 -8.11 -8.76
CA SER A 56 -2.14 -7.61 -8.42
C SER A 56 -2.12 -6.71 -7.17
N VAL A 57 -1.45 -7.13 -6.09
CA VAL A 57 -1.41 -6.36 -4.84
C VAL A 57 -0.43 -5.19 -4.91
N ASN A 58 0.82 -5.44 -5.33
CA ASN A 58 1.87 -4.43 -5.24
C ASN A 58 1.79 -3.40 -6.37
N GLY A 59 1.21 -3.76 -7.53
CA GLY A 59 1.02 -2.88 -8.67
C GLY A 59 -0.42 -2.45 -8.88
N GLU A 60 -1.26 -3.34 -9.42
CA GLU A 60 -2.61 -3.00 -9.92
C GLU A 60 -3.48 -2.32 -8.86
N ALA A 61 -3.50 -2.85 -7.63
CA ALA A 61 -4.27 -2.26 -6.54
C ALA A 61 -3.75 -0.87 -6.15
N ASN A 62 -2.43 -0.68 -6.04
CA ASN A 62 -1.84 0.64 -5.75
C ASN A 62 -2.13 1.67 -6.85
N ILE A 63 -2.05 1.26 -8.12
CA ILE A 63 -2.42 2.06 -9.29
C ILE A 63 -3.90 2.46 -9.22
N ALA A 64 -4.79 1.51 -8.92
CA ALA A 64 -6.22 1.78 -8.79
C ALA A 64 -6.51 2.79 -7.67
N ILE A 65 -5.86 2.64 -6.51
CA ILE A 65 -5.97 3.58 -5.39
C ILE A 65 -5.49 4.98 -5.80
N ALA A 66 -4.34 5.09 -6.45
CA ALA A 66 -3.81 6.38 -6.91
C ALA A 66 -4.73 7.08 -7.91
N ARG A 67 -5.28 6.33 -8.87
CA ARG A 67 -6.26 6.86 -9.84
C ARG A 67 -7.54 7.32 -9.16
N ALA A 68 -8.09 6.52 -8.25
CA ALA A 68 -9.29 6.88 -7.51
C ALA A 68 -9.06 8.13 -6.65
N ALA A 69 -7.92 8.21 -5.94
CA ALA A 69 -7.53 9.38 -5.17
C ALA A 69 -7.44 10.64 -6.04
N LYS A 70 -6.79 10.54 -7.21
CA LYS A 70 -6.67 11.66 -8.14
C LYS A 70 -8.03 12.12 -8.67
N GLN A 71 -8.91 11.17 -9.02
CA GLN A 71 -10.28 11.45 -9.49
C GLN A 71 -11.14 12.10 -8.41
N ALA A 72 -10.97 11.70 -7.15
CA ALA A 72 -11.67 12.27 -6.01
C ALA A 72 -11.13 13.65 -5.58
N GLY A 73 -10.08 14.15 -6.22
CA GLY A 73 -9.51 15.47 -5.93
C GLY A 73 -8.49 15.49 -4.80
N ALA A 74 -7.94 14.34 -4.39
CA ALA A 74 -6.87 14.30 -3.40
C ALA A 74 -5.68 15.16 -3.87
N SER A 75 -5.18 16.03 -2.98
CA SER A 75 -4.07 16.92 -3.26
C SER A 75 -2.72 16.22 -3.16
N ARG A 76 -2.62 15.14 -2.37
CA ARG A 76 -1.37 14.42 -2.08
C ARG A 76 -1.53 12.91 -2.11
N PHE A 77 -0.46 12.23 -2.53
CA PHE A 77 -0.36 10.78 -2.45
C PHE A 77 0.99 10.34 -1.93
N VAL A 78 1.00 9.40 -1.00
CA VAL A 78 2.23 8.76 -0.49
C VAL A 78 2.17 7.28 -0.79
N HIS A 79 3.18 6.75 -1.46
CA HIS A 79 3.35 5.32 -1.66
C HIS A 79 4.56 4.80 -0.90
N ILE A 80 4.34 3.73 -0.14
CA ILE A 80 5.42 2.96 0.48
C ILE A 80 5.82 1.84 -0.48
N SER A 81 6.88 2.12 -1.23
CA SER A 81 7.53 1.21 -2.16
C SER A 81 8.63 0.41 -1.45
N ALA A 82 9.70 0.04 -2.14
CA ALA A 82 10.84 -0.67 -1.58
C ALA A 82 12.15 -0.10 -2.11
N ALA A 83 13.21 -0.16 -1.29
CA ALA A 83 14.56 0.13 -1.73
C ALA A 83 14.99 -0.80 -2.88
N ASP A 84 15.76 -0.24 -3.81
CA ASP A 84 16.39 -1.00 -4.87
C ASP A 84 17.61 -1.74 -4.29
N TYR A 85 17.63 -3.06 -4.44
CA TYR A 85 18.73 -3.92 -3.99
C TYR A 85 19.47 -4.58 -5.17
N GLY A 86 19.31 -4.05 -6.38
CA GLY A 86 19.93 -4.54 -7.60
C GLY A 86 19.66 -6.03 -7.83
N VAL A 87 20.71 -6.85 -7.77
CA VAL A 87 20.65 -8.29 -8.08
C VAL A 87 19.69 -9.09 -7.17
N VAL A 88 19.42 -8.61 -5.96
CA VAL A 88 18.53 -9.29 -4.99
C VAL A 88 17.07 -9.27 -5.47
N GLU A 89 16.70 -8.31 -6.32
CA GLU A 89 15.34 -8.18 -6.83
C GLU A 89 14.90 -9.35 -7.72
N ASN A 90 15.88 -10.01 -8.37
CA ASN A 90 15.65 -11.19 -9.19
C ASN A 90 15.09 -12.37 -8.40
N LEU A 91 15.15 -12.33 -7.07
CA LEU A 91 14.54 -13.35 -6.21
C LEU A 91 13.01 -13.22 -6.16
N ILE A 92 12.45 -12.02 -6.33
CA ILE A 92 11.00 -11.74 -6.27
C ILE A 92 10.59 -10.71 -7.35
N PRO A 93 10.79 -11.00 -8.63
CA PRO A 93 10.66 -10.01 -9.71
C PRO A 93 9.25 -9.41 -9.78
N ALA A 94 8.21 -10.23 -9.64
CA ALA A 94 6.82 -9.76 -9.69
C ALA A 94 6.43 -8.78 -8.57
N TYR A 95 7.12 -8.83 -7.41
CA TYR A 95 6.96 -7.83 -6.35
C TYR A 95 7.50 -6.47 -6.80
N PHE A 96 8.74 -6.44 -7.29
CA PHE A 96 9.41 -5.22 -7.74
C PHE A 96 8.78 -4.65 -9.02
N GLU A 97 8.37 -5.49 -9.98
CA GLU A 97 7.58 -5.10 -11.15
C GLU A 97 6.31 -4.34 -10.72
N GLY A 98 5.56 -4.89 -9.76
CA GLY A 98 4.36 -4.25 -9.23
C GLY A 98 4.65 -2.91 -8.56
N LYS A 99 5.62 -2.86 -7.65
CA LYS A 99 6.02 -1.63 -6.95
C LYS A 99 6.49 -0.54 -7.92
N ARG A 100 7.30 -0.89 -8.93
CA ARG A 100 7.76 0.07 -9.95
C ARG A 100 6.62 0.61 -10.81
N ALA A 101 5.71 -0.25 -11.26
CA ALA A 101 4.55 0.18 -12.02
C ALA A 101 3.65 1.15 -11.21
N ALA A 102 3.50 0.90 -9.90
CA ALA A 102 2.80 1.82 -9.02
C ALA A 102 3.55 3.15 -8.85
N ASP A 103 4.87 3.10 -8.60
CA ASP A 103 5.73 4.28 -8.49
C ASP A 103 5.63 5.21 -9.71
N GLU A 104 5.71 4.64 -10.91
CA GLU A 104 5.60 5.38 -12.17
C GLU A 104 4.24 6.07 -12.31
N GLU A 105 3.15 5.34 -12.08
CA GLU A 105 1.80 5.90 -12.21
C GLU A 105 1.54 7.00 -11.17
N ILE A 106 1.96 6.80 -9.92
CA ILE A 106 1.81 7.80 -8.85
C ILE A 106 2.59 9.06 -9.19
N SER A 107 3.82 8.92 -9.69
CA SER A 107 4.64 10.04 -10.16
C SER A 107 3.94 10.79 -11.30
N ARG A 108 3.33 10.06 -12.24
CA ARG A 108 2.58 10.64 -13.36
C ARG A 108 1.33 11.39 -12.91
N LEU A 109 0.58 10.87 -11.94
CA LEU A 109 -0.70 11.43 -11.49
C LEU A 109 -0.54 12.63 -10.54
N PHE A 110 0.46 12.58 -9.66
CA PHE A 110 0.62 13.55 -8.57
C PHE A 110 1.84 14.46 -8.73
N GLY A 111 2.80 14.12 -9.61
CA GLY A 111 4.00 14.93 -9.86
C GLY A 111 4.69 15.32 -8.55
N PRO A 112 4.93 16.62 -8.29
CA PRO A 112 5.57 17.09 -7.05
C PRO A 112 4.76 16.83 -5.78
N ASN A 113 3.46 16.53 -5.90
CA ASN A 113 2.60 16.19 -4.77
C ASN A 113 2.54 14.68 -4.48
N GLY A 114 3.22 13.87 -5.30
CA GLY A 114 3.41 12.44 -5.08
C GLY A 114 4.70 12.19 -4.33
N THR A 115 4.64 11.46 -3.22
CA THR A 115 5.83 11.02 -2.47
C THR A 115 5.96 9.51 -2.55
N ILE A 116 7.14 9.04 -2.95
CA ILE A 116 7.45 7.61 -2.99
C ILE A 116 8.57 7.35 -2.00
N LEU A 117 8.23 6.65 -0.91
CA LEU A 117 9.21 6.20 0.07
C LEU A 117 9.70 4.81 -0.32
N ARG A 118 11.02 4.64 -0.40
CA ARG A 118 11.68 3.37 -0.73
C ARG A 118 12.48 2.86 0.46
N PRO A 119 11.81 2.42 1.54
CA PRO A 119 12.50 1.93 2.72
C PRO A 119 13.29 0.66 2.41
N GLY A 120 14.38 0.48 3.16
CA GLY A 120 15.06 -0.80 3.25
C GLY A 120 14.25 -1.82 4.07
N MET A 121 14.93 -2.86 4.56
CA MET A 121 14.29 -3.83 5.45
C MET A 121 13.85 -3.16 6.75
N ILE A 122 12.57 -3.29 7.09
CA ILE A 122 12.00 -2.70 8.31
C ILE A 122 12.11 -3.73 9.44
N HIS A 123 12.76 -3.34 10.53
CA HIS A 123 12.93 -4.17 11.72
C HIS A 123 11.94 -3.77 12.82
N GLY A 124 11.57 -4.73 13.67
CA GLY A 124 10.62 -4.55 14.76
C GLY A 124 9.82 -5.82 15.02
N SER A 125 8.82 -5.72 15.88
CA SER A 125 7.92 -6.82 16.25
C SER A 125 6.50 -6.51 15.79
N ARG A 126 5.80 -7.52 15.26
CA ARG A 126 4.36 -7.51 14.98
C ARG A 126 3.63 -8.51 15.86
N GLN A 127 2.36 -8.25 16.13
CA GLN A 127 1.48 -9.22 16.77
C GLN A 127 0.87 -10.15 15.71
N GLY A 128 0.89 -11.45 15.96
CA GLY A 128 0.20 -12.46 15.15
C GLY A 128 -0.50 -13.45 16.09
N GLY A 129 -1.84 -13.47 16.09
CA GLY A 129 -2.57 -14.22 17.11
C GLY A 129 -2.15 -13.79 18.53
N SER A 130 -1.76 -14.74 19.38
CA SER A 130 -1.25 -14.48 20.73
C SER A 130 0.25 -14.19 20.83
N GLY A 131 1.00 -14.27 19.72
CA GLY A 131 2.45 -14.15 19.70
C GLY A 131 2.98 -12.82 19.15
N HIS A 132 4.26 -12.52 19.45
CA HIS A 132 5.03 -11.45 18.81
C HIS A 132 6.05 -12.06 17.86
N PHE A 133 6.07 -11.60 16.62
CA PHE A 133 6.96 -12.07 15.56
C PHE A 133 7.78 -10.92 15.01
N PRO A 134 9.02 -11.15 14.56
CA PRO A 134 9.75 -10.09 13.87
C PRO A 134 9.04 -9.68 12.58
N LEU A 135 9.17 -8.40 12.19
CA LEU A 135 8.57 -7.89 10.95
C LEU A 135 9.15 -8.54 9.68
N TRP A 136 10.36 -9.08 9.75
CA TRP A 136 11.10 -9.67 8.62
C TRP A 136 10.86 -11.17 8.40
N VAL A 137 10.06 -11.84 9.26
CA VAL A 137 9.75 -13.28 9.17
C VAL A 137 8.31 -13.53 8.80
#